data_AF-U7QAJ2-F1
#
_entry.id   AF-U7QAJ2-F1
#
_cell.length_a   1.000
_cell.length_b   1.000
_cell.length_c   1.000
_cell.angle_alpha   90.00
_cell.angle_beta   90.00
_cell.angle_gamma   90.00
#
_symmetry.space_group_name_H-M   'P 1'
#
loop_
_entity.id
_entity.type
_entity.pdbx_description
1 polymer ?
#
loop_
_entity_poly.entity_id
_entity_poly.type
_entity_poly.pdbx_seq_one_letter_code
_entity_poly.pdbx_strand_id
1 'polypeptide(L)'
;MSPQGELVYHFPDLQTTATQYRPQGIVSSLKEQLWKFSQASSGQLMLAAGLGVANIVGAIILGNLLQDQTLVQSLGGWVAFVDVIFPLLLVYGIGFLTVPLIRFIWIKWRNARIEVRNQNRQERVAILNQAQDSIKQKLSFARQFAAETVIDQKDLAYTTESDLVEQELEQVDKIDAEWQKRLNESNS
;
A
#
# COMPACT_ATOMS: atom_id res chain seq x y z
N MET A 1 -28.27 18.83 -17.65
CA MET A 1 -28.78 17.58 -18.27
C MET A 1 -27.97 17.34 -19.54
N SER A 2 -27.47 16.12 -19.78
CA SER A 2 -26.79 15.83 -21.06
C SER A 2 -27.80 15.84 -22.21
N PRO A 3 -27.37 16.03 -23.48
CA PRO A 3 -28.25 15.91 -24.64
C PRO A 3 -28.99 14.56 -24.73
N GLN A 4 -28.48 13.53 -24.05
CA GLN A 4 -29.05 12.19 -23.97
C GLN A 4 -29.93 11.96 -22.72
N GLY A 5 -30.17 12.98 -21.89
CA GLY A 5 -31.02 12.87 -20.69
C GLY A 5 -30.32 12.31 -19.45
N GLU A 6 -28.99 12.31 -19.41
CA GLU A 6 -28.24 11.81 -18.27
C GLU A 6 -28.07 12.89 -17.18
N LEU A 7 -28.17 12.46 -15.93
CA LEU A 7 -27.94 13.27 -14.74
C LEU A 7 -26.44 13.24 -14.36
N VAL A 8 -25.84 14.41 -14.26
CA VAL A 8 -24.54 14.62 -13.64
C VAL A 8 -24.74 15.47 -12.39
N TYR A 9 -24.23 14.98 -11.27
CA TYR A 9 -24.29 15.69 -10.00
C TYR A 9 -23.01 16.52 -9.84
N HIS A 10 -23.15 17.83 -9.67
CA HIS A 10 -22.05 18.79 -9.58
C HIS A 10 -22.14 19.55 -8.26
N PHE A 11 -21.01 19.71 -7.57
CA PHE A 11 -20.89 20.47 -6.32
C PHE A 11 -19.84 21.56 -6.51
N PRO A 12 -20.24 22.78 -6.91
CA PRO A 12 -19.31 23.88 -7.16
C PRO A 12 -18.43 24.16 -5.94
N ASP A 13 -19.05 24.18 -4.76
CA ASP A 13 -18.41 24.56 -3.49
C ASP A 13 -17.35 23.56 -3.00
N LEU A 14 -17.37 22.32 -3.53
CA LEU A 14 -16.40 21.26 -3.18
C LEU A 14 -15.28 21.10 -4.23
N GLN A 15 -15.30 21.92 -5.29
CA GLN A 15 -14.29 21.92 -6.36
C GLN A 15 -13.33 23.11 -6.27
N THR A 16 -13.35 23.79 -5.13
CA THR A 16 -12.46 24.89 -4.81
C THR A 16 -11.29 24.34 -3.99
N THR A 17 -10.08 24.41 -4.54
CA THR A 17 -8.86 23.96 -3.87
C THR A 17 -7.81 25.07 -3.87
N ALA A 18 -6.95 25.08 -2.86
CA ALA A 18 -5.74 25.90 -2.83
C ALA A 18 -4.56 25.25 -3.58
N THR A 19 -4.67 23.96 -3.94
CA THR A 19 -3.60 23.21 -4.61
C THR A 19 -4.13 22.56 -5.88
N GLN A 20 -3.59 22.93 -7.04
CA GLN A 20 -3.99 22.36 -8.32
C GLN A 20 -3.82 20.83 -8.32
N TYR A 21 -4.93 20.09 -8.43
CA TYR A 21 -4.85 18.64 -8.59
C TYR A 21 -4.42 18.30 -10.02
N ARG A 22 -3.22 17.73 -10.16
CA ARG A 22 -2.74 17.21 -11.44
C ARG A 22 -3.19 15.75 -11.55
N PRO A 23 -4.21 15.43 -12.38
CA PRO A 23 -4.66 14.04 -12.51
C PRO A 23 -3.49 13.20 -13.04
N GLN A 24 -2.94 12.35 -12.18
CA GLN A 24 -1.98 11.34 -12.58
C GLN A 24 -2.68 10.36 -13.53
N GLY A 25 -1.96 9.90 -14.55
CA GLY A 25 -2.49 8.93 -15.51
C GLY A 25 -3.07 7.74 -14.75
N ILE A 26 -4.38 7.54 -14.88
CA ILE A 26 -5.09 6.44 -14.23
C ILE A 26 -4.46 5.15 -14.77
N VAL A 27 -3.71 4.45 -13.92
CA VAL A 27 -3.14 3.15 -14.27
C VAL A 27 -4.25 2.25 -14.79
N SER A 28 -3.99 1.54 -15.89
CA SER A 28 -4.99 0.78 -16.65
C SER A 28 -5.71 -0.29 -15.85
N SER A 29 -5.23 -0.66 -14.65
CA SER A 29 -5.96 -1.49 -13.69
C SER A 29 -5.33 -1.35 -12.30
N LEU A 30 -6.16 -1.14 -11.26
CA LEU A 30 -5.71 -1.17 -9.88
C LEU A 30 -5.53 -2.64 -9.44
N LYS A 31 -4.30 -3.06 -9.13
CA LYS A 31 -3.98 -4.41 -8.63
C LYS A 31 -3.46 -4.35 -7.20
N GLU A 32 -3.95 -5.26 -6.36
CA GLU A 32 -3.37 -5.51 -5.03
C GLU A 32 -2.00 -6.20 -5.16
N GLN A 33 -1.05 -5.82 -4.31
CA GLN A 33 0.28 -6.42 -4.29
C GLN A 33 0.26 -7.78 -3.58
N LEU A 34 1.02 -8.74 -4.11
CA LEU A 34 1.22 -10.06 -3.49
C LEU A 34 2.21 -9.97 -2.33
N TRP A 35 1.99 -10.79 -1.30
CA TRP A 35 2.92 -10.90 -0.17
C TRP A 35 4.17 -11.67 -0.61
N LYS A 36 5.33 -11.05 -0.44
CA LYS A 36 6.62 -11.73 -0.65
C LYS A 36 6.96 -12.60 0.56
N PHE A 37 7.43 -13.81 0.30
CA PHE A 37 7.86 -14.73 1.35
C PHE A 37 9.08 -14.18 2.12
N SER A 38 10.10 -13.78 1.37
CA SER A 38 11.36 -13.21 1.87
C SER A 38 11.88 -12.16 0.88
N GLN A 39 12.74 -11.25 1.36
CA GLN A 39 13.54 -10.36 0.51
C GLN A 39 14.88 -11.02 0.08
N ALA A 40 15.19 -12.20 0.64
CA ALA A 40 16.36 -12.97 0.27
C ALA A 40 16.27 -13.44 -1.18
N SER A 41 17.42 -13.52 -1.86
CA SER A 41 17.50 -14.11 -3.19
C SER A 41 17.20 -15.62 -3.15
N SER A 42 16.83 -16.20 -4.29
CA SER A 42 16.58 -17.65 -4.39
C SER A 42 17.78 -18.48 -3.95
N GLY A 43 19.01 -18.03 -4.24
CA GLY A 43 20.24 -18.69 -3.80
C GLY A 43 20.42 -18.66 -2.29
N GLN A 44 20.17 -17.51 -1.64
CA GLN A 44 20.21 -17.40 -0.18
C GLN A 44 19.18 -18.30 0.49
N LEU A 45 17.97 -18.37 -0.08
CA LEU A 45 16.92 -19.24 0.45
C LEU A 45 17.29 -20.73 0.30
N MET A 46 17.86 -21.12 -0.83
CA MET A 46 18.31 -22.49 -1.07
C MET A 46 19.45 -22.89 -0.13
N LEU A 47 20.43 -22.01 0.07
CA LEU A 47 21.51 -22.23 1.03
C LEU A 47 21.00 -22.32 2.47
N ALA A 48 20.09 -21.43 2.87
CA ALA A 48 19.49 -21.48 4.20
C ALA A 48 18.71 -22.79 4.41
N ALA A 49 17.90 -23.21 3.43
CA ALA A 49 17.18 -24.48 3.48
C ALA A 49 18.16 -25.67 3.56
N GLY A 50 19.21 -25.67 2.73
CA GLY A 50 20.26 -26.69 2.75
C GLY A 50 20.98 -26.76 4.10
N LEU A 51 21.34 -25.61 4.68
CA LEU A 51 21.96 -25.53 6.00
C LEU A 51 21.03 -26.06 7.10
N GLY A 52 19.74 -25.73 7.03
CA GLY A 52 18.75 -26.25 7.98
C GLY A 52 18.61 -27.77 7.90
N VAL A 53 18.56 -28.34 6.69
CA VAL A 53 18.52 -29.79 6.48
C VAL A 53 19.80 -30.45 7.00
N ALA A 54 20.96 -29.90 6.67
CA ALA A 54 22.25 -30.39 7.16
C ALA A 54 22.32 -30.35 8.70
N ASN A 55 21.78 -29.30 9.34
CA ASN A 55 21.73 -29.18 10.79
C ASN A 55 20.85 -30.27 11.43
N ILE A 56 19.69 -30.58 10.85
CA ILE A 56 18.83 -31.69 11.33
C ILE A 56 19.53 -33.03 11.19
N VAL A 57 20.16 -33.30 10.04
CA VAL A 57 20.92 -34.54 9.82
C VAL A 57 22.05 -34.65 10.84
N GLY A 58 22.80 -33.57 11.05
CA GLY A 58 23.85 -33.50 12.07
C GLY A 58 23.31 -33.76 13.48
N ALA A 59 22.16 -33.19 13.83
CA ALA A 59 21.51 -33.41 15.12
C ALA A 59 21.07 -34.88 15.31
N ILE A 60 20.57 -35.55 14.26
CA ILE A 60 20.23 -36.97 14.32
C ILE A 60 21.48 -37.82 14.55
N ILE A 61 22.57 -37.55 13.82
CA ILE A 61 23.84 -38.25 14.00
C ILE A 61 24.38 -38.03 15.42
N LEU A 62 24.38 -36.78 15.88
CA LEU A 62 24.81 -36.42 17.23
C LEU A 62 23.97 -37.13 18.29
N GLY A 63 22.65 -37.20 18.12
CA GLY A 63 21.76 -37.93 19.03
C GLY A 63 22.11 -39.41 19.11
N ASN A 64 22.46 -40.05 18.00
CA ASN A 64 22.94 -41.43 18.00
C ASN A 64 24.28 -41.58 18.73
N LEU A 65 25.21 -40.63 18.56
CA LEU A 65 26.51 -40.63 19.23
C LEU A 65 26.39 -40.42 20.76
N LEU A 66 25.45 -39.59 21.20
CA LEU A 66 25.20 -39.35 22.63
C LEU A 66 24.67 -40.59 23.37
N GLN A 67 24.05 -41.52 22.65
CA GLN A 67 23.57 -42.80 23.21
C GLN A 67 24.67 -43.85 23.34
N ASP A 68 25.85 -43.64 22.74
CA ASP A 68 26.96 -44.59 22.77
C ASP A 68 27.68 -44.55 24.12
N GLN A 69 27.52 -45.62 24.91
CA GLN A 69 28.12 -45.76 26.24
C GLN A 69 29.66 -45.76 26.21
N THR A 70 30.29 -46.14 25.09
CA THR A 70 31.75 -46.13 24.95
C THR A 70 32.31 -44.72 24.82
N LEU A 71 31.57 -43.84 24.14
CA LEU A 71 31.90 -42.41 24.01
C LEU A 71 31.64 -41.66 25.32
N VAL A 72 30.56 -42.00 26.03
CA VAL A 72 30.26 -41.42 27.35
C VAL A 72 31.39 -41.68 28.34
N GLN A 73 31.96 -42.89 28.35
CA GLN A 73 33.05 -43.23 29.27
C GLN A 73 34.40 -42.61 28.90
N SER A 74 34.66 -42.38 27.61
CA SER A 74 35.94 -41.83 27.14
C SER A 74 36.00 -40.30 27.17
N LEU A 75 34.88 -39.62 26.92
CA LEU A 75 34.79 -38.16 26.83
C LEU A 75 34.14 -37.51 28.06
N GLY A 76 33.50 -38.30 28.93
CA GLY A 76 33.04 -37.89 30.26
C GLY A 76 32.18 -36.63 30.26
N GLY A 77 32.59 -35.62 31.03
CA GLY A 77 31.81 -34.40 31.31
C GLY A 77 31.43 -33.56 30.08
N TRP A 78 32.18 -33.66 28.97
CA TRP A 78 31.81 -32.99 27.72
C TRP A 78 30.55 -33.57 27.10
N VAL A 79 30.39 -34.89 27.11
CA VAL A 79 29.21 -35.58 26.59
C VAL A 79 27.98 -35.22 27.43
N ALA A 80 28.13 -35.19 28.76
CA ALA A 80 27.06 -34.78 29.66
C ALA A 80 26.59 -33.33 29.42
N PHE A 81 27.52 -32.40 29.15
CA PHE A 81 27.14 -31.04 28.79
C PHE A 81 26.36 -30.97 27.47
N VAL A 82 26.82 -31.67 26.43
CA VAL A 82 26.15 -31.69 25.13
C VAL A 82 24.75 -32.32 25.25
N ASP A 83 24.61 -33.40 26.02
CA ASP A 83 23.33 -34.07 26.27
C ASP A 83 22.30 -33.12 26.92
N VAL A 84 22.73 -32.27 27.86
CA VAL A 84 21.86 -31.26 28.50
C VAL A 84 21.36 -30.21 27.51
N ILE A 85 22.19 -29.76 26.56
CA ILE A 85 21.80 -28.71 25.59
C ILE A 85 21.18 -29.29 24.31
N PHE A 86 21.36 -30.57 24.04
CA PHE A 86 20.86 -31.26 22.85
C PHE A 86 19.37 -31.05 22.58
N PRO A 87 18.43 -31.17 23.55
CA PRO A 87 17.02 -30.93 23.28
C PRO A 87 16.74 -29.50 22.81
N LEU A 88 17.46 -28.51 23.34
CA LEU A 88 17.35 -27.12 22.89
C LEU A 88 17.83 -26.96 21.44
N LEU A 89 18.96 -27.59 21.09
CA LEU A 89 19.49 -27.59 19.72
C LEU A 89 18.53 -28.27 18.73
N LEU A 90 17.89 -29.37 19.14
CA LEU A 90 16.87 -30.05 18.34
C LEU A 90 15.66 -29.16 18.09
N VAL A 91 15.10 -28.55 19.13
CA VAL A 91 13.95 -27.64 18.99
C VAL A 91 14.31 -26.48 18.08
N TYR A 92 15.51 -25.90 18.23
CA TYR A 92 16.01 -24.84 17.37
C TYR A 92 16.13 -25.30 15.90
N GLY A 93 16.75 -26.45 15.66
CA GLY A 93 16.92 -27.00 14.31
C GLY A 93 15.57 -27.27 13.62
N ILE A 94 14.61 -27.84 14.35
CA ILE A 94 13.26 -28.10 13.84
C ILE A 94 12.55 -26.76 13.55
N GLY A 95 12.60 -25.82 14.49
CA GLY A 95 12.01 -24.49 14.34
C GLY A 95 12.55 -23.75 13.13
N PHE A 96 13.86 -23.85 12.88
CA PHE A 96 14.54 -23.19 11.77
C PHE A 96 13.97 -23.57 10.39
N LEU A 97 13.48 -24.81 10.21
CA LEU A 97 12.84 -25.24 8.96
C LEU A 97 11.31 -25.12 9.00
N THR A 98 10.69 -25.48 10.12
CA THR A 98 9.22 -25.57 10.22
C THR A 98 8.56 -24.20 10.23
N VAL A 99 9.13 -23.21 10.92
CA VAL A 99 8.54 -21.86 11.00
C VAL A 99 8.50 -21.21 9.60
N PRO A 100 9.59 -21.19 8.81
CA PRO A 100 9.54 -20.70 7.43
C PRO A 100 8.59 -21.52 6.54
N LEU A 101 8.52 -22.84 6.72
CA LEU A 101 7.63 -23.69 5.92
C LEU A 101 6.14 -23.36 6.16
N ILE A 102 5.73 -23.23 7.42
CA ILE A 102 4.37 -22.83 7.78
C ILE A 102 4.06 -21.45 7.19
N ARG A 103 4.98 -20.49 7.34
CA ARG A 103 4.85 -19.15 6.74
C ARG A 103 4.69 -19.21 5.23
N PHE A 104 5.45 -20.06 4.55
CA PHE A 104 5.37 -20.23 3.10
C PHE A 104 3.97 -20.70 2.66
N ILE A 105 3.43 -21.72 3.33
CA ILE A 105 2.09 -22.25 3.06
C ILE A 105 1.03 -21.17 3.28
N TRP A 106 1.12 -20.43 4.38
CA TRP A 106 0.19 -19.34 4.70
C TRP A 106 0.21 -18.23 3.66
N ILE A 107 1.40 -17.77 3.26
CA ILE A 107 1.57 -16.72 2.24
C ILE A 107 1.03 -17.20 0.89
N LYS A 108 1.29 -18.46 0.50
CA LYS A 108 0.77 -19.05 -0.74
C LYS A 108 -0.76 -19.01 -0.77
N TRP A 109 -1.41 -19.40 0.32
CA TRP A 109 -2.88 -19.36 0.43
C TRP A 109 -3.43 -17.93 0.38
N ARG A 110 -2.80 -16.99 1.08
CA ARG A 110 -3.20 -15.58 1.07
C ARG A 110 -3.06 -14.97 -0.32
N ASN A 111 -1.97 -15.26 -1.01
CA ASN A 111 -1.70 -14.77 -2.36
C ASN A 111 -2.68 -15.33 -3.39
N ALA A 112 -3.11 -16.59 -3.26
CA ALA A 112 -4.15 -17.14 -4.12
C ALA A 112 -5.47 -16.34 -4.03
N ARG A 113 -5.86 -15.92 -2.82
CA ARG A 113 -7.05 -15.06 -2.64
C ARG A 113 -6.88 -13.66 -3.23
N ILE A 114 -5.67 -13.09 -3.13
CA ILE A 114 -5.36 -11.79 -3.73
C ILE A 114 -5.43 -11.89 -5.27
N GLU A 115 -4.91 -12.97 -5.83
CA GLU A 115 -4.90 -13.20 -7.27
C GLU A 115 -6.32 -13.24 -7.85
N VAL A 116 -7.23 -13.99 -7.21
CA VAL A 116 -8.65 -14.02 -7.61
C VAL A 116 -9.28 -12.61 -7.60
N ARG A 117 -8.99 -11.80 -6.59
CA ARG A 117 -9.49 -10.41 -6.54
C ARG A 117 -8.89 -9.54 -7.63
N ASN A 118 -7.62 -9.72 -7.93
CA ASN A 118 -6.95 -9.00 -9.02
C ASN A 118 -7.46 -9.41 -10.40
N GLN A 119 -7.83 -10.68 -10.59
CA GLN A 119 -8.49 -11.16 -11.81
C GLN A 119 -9.86 -10.49 -11.97
N ASN A 120 -10.70 -10.53 -10.94
CA ASN A 120 -12.01 -9.86 -10.96
C ASN A 120 -11.92 -8.35 -11.25
N ARG A 121 -10.89 -7.66 -10.74
CA ARG A 121 -10.67 -6.24 -11.07
C ARG A 121 -10.24 -6.03 -12.52
N GLN A 122 -9.39 -6.91 -13.05
CA GLN A 122 -8.97 -6.85 -14.45
C GLN A 122 -10.13 -7.09 -15.40
N GLU A 123 -10.99 -8.07 -15.12
CA GLU A 123 -12.20 -8.34 -15.93
C GLU A 123 -13.15 -7.15 -15.95
N ARG A 124 -13.39 -6.50 -14.79
CA ARG A 124 -14.25 -5.30 -14.73
C ARG A 124 -13.69 -4.15 -15.55
N VAL A 125 -12.37 -3.96 -15.53
CA VAL A 125 -11.74 -2.92 -16.36
C VAL A 125 -11.79 -3.30 -17.84
N ALA A 126 -11.62 -4.58 -18.19
CA ALA A 126 -11.79 -5.04 -19.56
C ALA A 126 -13.20 -4.75 -20.09
N ILE A 127 -14.24 -4.99 -19.29
CA ILE A 127 -15.63 -4.63 -19.63
C ILE A 127 -15.79 -3.12 -19.82
N LEU A 128 -15.22 -2.29 -18.94
CA LEU A 128 -15.26 -0.83 -19.08
C LEU A 128 -14.52 -0.32 -20.31
N ASN A 129 -13.37 -0.92 -20.66
CA ASN A 129 -12.60 -0.55 -21.85
C ASN A 129 -13.29 -0.99 -23.15
N GLN A 130 -14.04 -2.10 -23.09
CA GLN A 130 -14.90 -2.56 -24.18
C GLN A 130 -16.27 -1.86 -24.21
N ALA A 131 -16.59 -1.05 -23.19
CA ALA A 131 -17.91 -0.47 -23.05
C ALA A 131 -18.23 0.50 -24.19
N GLN A 132 -19.47 0.38 -24.65
CA GLN A 132 -20.09 1.11 -25.76
C GLN A 132 -19.87 2.62 -25.67
N ASP A 133 -19.89 3.28 -26.82
CA ASP A 133 -19.66 4.72 -26.98
C ASP A 133 -20.50 5.60 -26.04
N SER A 134 -21.64 5.11 -25.55
CA SER A 134 -22.46 5.73 -24.52
C SER A 134 -21.72 5.96 -23.19
N ILE A 135 -20.93 5.00 -22.69
CA ILE A 135 -20.15 5.18 -21.44
C ILE A 135 -19.04 6.20 -21.65
N LYS A 136 -18.40 6.19 -22.83
CA LYS A 136 -17.38 7.19 -23.18
C LYS A 136 -17.97 8.60 -23.25
N GLN A 137 -19.16 8.74 -23.86
CA GLN A 137 -19.90 10.00 -23.92
C GLN A 137 -20.30 10.50 -22.52
N LYS A 138 -20.79 9.61 -21.66
CA LYS A 138 -21.13 9.96 -20.27
C LYS A 138 -19.91 10.42 -19.47
N LEU A 139 -18.78 9.73 -19.65
CA LEU A 139 -17.53 10.09 -18.97
C LEU A 139 -16.95 11.40 -19.50
N SER A 140 -17.02 11.65 -20.81
CA SER A 140 -16.57 12.92 -21.39
C SER A 140 -17.45 14.09 -20.96
N PHE A 141 -18.77 13.90 -20.89
CA PHE A 141 -19.71 14.87 -20.35
C PHE A 141 -19.44 15.15 -18.87
N ALA A 142 -19.27 14.11 -18.04
CA ALA A 142 -18.92 14.28 -16.63
C ALA A 142 -17.60 15.04 -16.41
N ARG A 143 -16.59 14.84 -17.27
CA ARG A 143 -15.33 15.58 -17.22
C ARG A 143 -15.50 17.09 -17.43
N GLN A 144 -16.51 17.53 -18.19
CA GLN A 144 -16.80 18.97 -18.36
C GLN A 144 -17.21 19.63 -17.03
N PHE A 145 -17.80 18.88 -16.12
CA PHE A 145 -18.20 19.34 -14.78
C PHE A 145 -17.16 19.02 -13.70
N ALA A 146 -16.05 18.38 -14.05
CA ALA A 146 -14.96 18.09 -13.12
C ALA A 146 -13.87 19.17 -13.10
N ALA A 147 -14.14 20.34 -13.69
CA ALA A 147 -13.21 21.46 -13.74
C ALA A 147 -13.06 22.07 -12.34
N GLU A 148 -11.86 21.96 -11.79
CA GLU A 148 -11.50 22.50 -10.48
C GLU A 148 -11.23 24.01 -10.59
N THR A 149 -11.75 24.80 -9.66
CA THR A 149 -11.41 26.22 -9.54
C THR A 149 -10.29 26.34 -8.52
N VAL A 150 -9.08 26.68 -8.99
CA VAL A 150 -7.91 26.86 -8.13
C VAL A 150 -7.90 28.29 -7.60
N ILE A 151 -7.95 28.45 -6.29
CA ILE A 151 -7.80 29.76 -5.63
C ILE A 151 -6.31 29.98 -5.35
N ASP A 152 -5.76 31.07 -5.91
CA ASP A 152 -4.38 31.47 -5.68
C ASP A 152 -4.30 32.48 -4.51
N GLN A 153 -3.11 32.71 -3.98
CA GLN A 153 -2.91 33.57 -2.78
C GLN A 153 -3.42 35.01 -2.99
N LYS A 154 -3.42 35.47 -4.24
CA LYS A 154 -3.97 36.77 -4.68
C LYS A 154 -5.50 36.86 -4.65
N ASP A 155 -6.18 35.71 -4.62
CA ASP A 155 -7.64 35.56 -4.62
C ASP A 155 -8.19 35.33 -3.19
N LEU A 156 -7.32 35.26 -2.18
CA LEU A 156 -7.68 35.12 -0.77
C LEU A 156 -7.90 36.50 -0.13
N ALA A 157 -9.07 36.72 0.45
CA ALA A 157 -9.34 37.90 1.28
C ALA A 157 -8.72 37.77 2.68
N TYR A 158 -8.65 36.55 3.23
CA TYR A 158 -8.08 36.29 4.54
C TYR A 158 -7.26 34.99 4.52
N THR A 159 -6.16 34.98 5.25
CA THR A 159 -5.31 33.82 5.52
C THR A 159 -5.16 33.59 7.02
N THR A 160 -4.93 32.34 7.42
CA THR A 160 -4.68 31.97 8.82
C THR A 160 -3.23 32.18 9.26
N GLU A 161 -2.34 32.53 8.33
CA GLU A 161 -0.90 32.65 8.60
C GLU A 161 -0.50 34.01 9.17
N SER A 162 -1.28 35.07 8.89
CA SER A 162 -1.06 36.43 9.39
C SER A 162 -2.20 36.87 10.31
N ASP A 163 -1.95 37.90 11.13
CA ASP A 163 -2.97 38.46 12.02
C ASP A 163 -4.04 39.23 11.24
N LEU A 164 -5.28 39.24 11.73
CA LEU A 164 -6.42 39.84 11.01
C LEU A 164 -6.24 41.34 10.77
N VAL A 165 -5.68 42.05 11.76
CA VAL A 165 -5.52 43.52 11.70
C VAL A 165 -4.47 43.91 10.66
N GLU A 166 -3.39 43.13 10.57
CA GLU A 166 -2.32 43.34 9.59
C GLU A 166 -2.84 43.09 8.17
N GLN A 167 -3.64 42.05 7.98
CA GLN A 167 -4.27 41.73 6.68
C GLN A 167 -5.29 42.78 6.23
N GLU A 168 -6.12 43.30 7.13
CA GLU A 168 -7.08 44.35 6.79
C GLU A 168 -6.36 45.60 6.29
N LEU A 169 -5.25 45.99 6.94
CA LEU A 169 -4.44 47.14 6.52
C LEU A 169 -3.79 46.93 5.15
N GLU A 170 -3.30 45.73 4.83
CA GLU A 170 -2.68 45.43 3.54
C GLU A 170 -3.70 45.30 2.39
N GLN A 171 -4.97 45.04 2.69
CA GLN A 171 -6.01 44.74 1.68
C GLN A 171 -7.10 45.81 1.53
N VAL A 172 -7.04 46.94 2.27
CA VAL A 172 -8.03 48.02 2.23
C VAL A 172 -8.41 48.43 0.80
N ASP A 173 -7.41 48.72 -0.04
CA ASP A 173 -7.64 49.19 -1.41
C ASP A 173 -8.40 48.18 -2.29
N LYS A 174 -8.16 46.88 -2.07
CA LYS A 174 -8.84 45.80 -2.81
C LYS A 174 -10.28 45.64 -2.33
N ILE A 175 -10.49 45.67 -1.02
CA ILE A 175 -11.81 45.56 -0.40
C ILE A 175 -12.70 46.71 -0.89
N ASP A 176 -12.19 47.95 -0.87
CA ASP A 176 -12.91 49.13 -1.35
C ASP A 176 -13.30 49.03 -2.83
N ALA A 177 -12.38 48.55 -3.68
CA ALA A 177 -12.66 48.34 -5.10
C ALA A 177 -13.76 47.28 -5.33
N GLU A 178 -13.78 46.20 -4.53
CA GLU A 178 -14.81 45.17 -4.63
C GLU A 178 -16.19 45.68 -4.15
N TRP A 179 -16.22 46.46 -3.06
CA TRP A 179 -17.43 47.11 -2.57
C TRP A 179 -18.03 48.07 -3.61
N GLN A 180 -17.20 48.91 -4.23
CA GLN A 180 -17.64 49.81 -5.30
C GLN A 180 -18.25 49.04 -6.47
N LYS A 181 -17.63 47.91 -6.87
CA LYS A 181 -18.15 47.04 -7.93
C LYS A 181 -19.53 46.48 -7.56
N ARG A 182 -19.70 45.91 -6.36
CA ARG A 182 -20.99 45.33 -5.91
C ARG A 182 -22.08 46.39 -5.76
N LEU A 183 -21.74 47.58 -5.28
CA LEU A 183 -22.69 48.71 -5.19
C LEU A 183 -23.18 49.14 -6.56
N ASN A 184 -22.31 49.16 -7.57
CA ASN A 184 -22.68 49.49 -8.95
C ASN A 184 -23.51 48.38 -9.61
N GLU A 185 -23.24 47.12 -9.30
CA GLU A 185 -24.05 45.97 -9.77
C GLU A 185 -25.44 45.91 -9.12
N SER A 186 -25.58 46.34 -7.86
CA SER A 186 -26.88 46.36 -7.15
C SER A 186 -27.82 47.50 -7.55
N ASN A 187 -27.28 48.54 -8.21
CA ASN A 187 -28.01 49.73 -8.66
C ASN A 187 -28.41 49.65 -10.15
N SER A 188 -28.25 48.48 -10.79
CA SER A 188 -28.71 48.19 -12.15
C SER A 188 -29.78 47.11 -12.15
#